data_AF-A0A8T5AYB8-F1
#
_entry.id   AF-A0A8T5AYB8-F1
#
_cell.length_a   1.000
_cell.length_b   1.000
_cell.length_c   1.000
_cell.angle_alpha   90.00
_cell.angle_beta   90.00
_cell.angle_gamma   90.00
#
_symmetry.space_group_name_H-M   'P 1'
#
loop_
_entity.id
_entity.type
_entity.pdbx_description
1 polymer ?
#
loop_
_entity_poly.entity_id
_entity_poly.type
_entity_poly.pdbx_seq_one_letter_code
_entity_poly.pdbx_strand_id
1 'polypeptide(L)'
;MEMISSTPRDVIVEGHFAVDVVPSEEASIVFVFRRDPEELKRVLESRSYNETKVAENLAAELLDVCLYDAVRKYGVDKVCEIDVTSKSVDEVVQEILDVLNGLRERRIGIVDWLEKLESEGKLEEYLRRF
;
A
#
# COMPACT_ATOMS: atom_id res chain seq x y z
N MET A 1 -20.67 11.13 -2.51
CA MET A 1 -20.40 11.34 -1.08
C MET A 1 -21.63 11.16 -0.20
N GLU A 2 -22.82 11.59 -0.63
CA GLU A 2 -24.11 11.29 0.04
C GLU A 2 -24.37 9.78 0.30
N MET A 3 -23.76 8.87 -0.48
CA MET A 3 -23.90 7.43 -0.26
C MET A 3 -23.10 6.90 0.95
N ILE A 4 -22.00 7.54 1.36
CA ILE A 4 -21.19 7.10 2.50
C ILE A 4 -21.78 7.64 3.80
N SER A 5 -22.25 8.90 3.80
CA SER A 5 -22.84 9.53 4.99
C SER A 5 -24.24 9.03 5.37
N SER A 6 -24.90 8.25 4.50
CA SER A 6 -26.26 7.71 4.72
C SER A 6 -26.31 6.24 5.16
N THR A 7 -25.16 5.56 5.25
CA THR A 7 -25.08 4.18 5.74
C THR A 7 -24.67 4.13 7.21
N PRO A 8 -25.43 3.44 8.08
CA PRO A 8 -25.09 3.28 9.50
C PRO A 8 -24.00 2.21 9.74
N ARG A 9 -23.32 1.75 8.69
CA ARG A 9 -22.30 0.68 8.73
C ARG A 9 -20.96 1.19 8.26
N ASP A 10 -19.90 0.58 8.80
CA ASP A 10 -18.54 0.77 8.31
C ASP A 10 -18.43 0.41 6.82
N VAL A 11 -17.69 1.23 6.07
CA VAL A 11 -17.48 1.08 4.63
C VAL A 11 -16.00 0.87 4.37
N ILE A 12 -15.68 -0.16 3.59
CA ILE A 12 -14.34 -0.37 3.06
C ILE A 12 -14.29 0.24 1.66
N VAL A 13 -13.37 1.18 1.45
CA VAL A 13 -13.09 1.77 0.14
C VAL A 13 -11.76 1.22 -0.34
N GLU A 14 -11.77 0.59 -1.52
CA GLU A 14 -10.59 0.00 -2.15
C GLU A 14 -10.22 0.76 -3.43
N GLY A 15 -8.93 1.03 -3.61
CA GLY A 15 -8.38 1.58 -4.86
C GLY A 15 -7.30 2.63 -4.59
N HIS A 16 -6.34 2.77 -5.51
CA HIS A 16 -5.27 3.77 -5.40
C HIS A 16 -5.79 5.21 -5.46
N PHE A 17 -6.97 5.45 -6.07
CA PHE A 17 -7.68 6.74 -6.03
C PHE A 17 -8.53 6.94 -4.77
N ALA A 18 -8.57 5.98 -3.82
CA ALA A 18 -9.28 6.16 -2.56
C ALA A 18 -8.80 7.43 -1.83
N VAL A 19 -7.49 7.69 -1.94
CA VAL A 19 -6.84 8.89 -1.43
C VAL A 19 -7.34 10.15 -2.12
N ASP A 20 -7.91 10.14 -3.31
CA ASP A 20 -8.48 11.36 -3.91
C ASP A 20 -9.96 11.54 -3.55
N VAL A 21 -10.69 10.44 -3.37
CA VAL A 21 -12.16 10.46 -3.25
C VAL A 21 -12.70 10.49 -1.83
N VAL A 22 -11.94 10.02 -0.82
CA VAL A 22 -12.39 9.99 0.59
C VAL A 22 -11.75 11.14 1.36
N PRO A 23 -12.49 12.16 1.82
CA PRO A 23 -11.98 13.23 2.67
C PRO A 23 -11.39 12.71 3.97
N SER A 24 -10.41 13.45 4.50
CA SER A 24 -9.60 12.97 5.61
C SER A 24 -10.38 12.88 6.92
N GLU A 25 -11.46 13.64 7.05
CA GLU A 25 -12.40 13.61 8.17
C GLU A 25 -13.26 12.33 8.22
N GLU A 26 -13.53 11.70 7.09
CA GLU A 26 -14.36 10.48 7.02
C GLU A 26 -13.54 9.19 7.12
N ALA A 27 -12.24 9.27 6.79
CA ALA A 27 -11.35 8.14 6.98
C ALA A 27 -11.00 7.94 8.47
N SER A 28 -11.41 6.80 9.02
CA SER A 28 -11.05 6.39 10.39
C SER A 28 -9.68 5.74 10.46
N ILE A 29 -9.33 4.94 9.44
CA ILE A 29 -8.05 4.25 9.29
C ILE A 29 -7.77 4.04 7.81
N VAL A 30 -6.50 4.07 7.43
CA VAL A 30 -6.03 3.85 6.05
C VAL A 30 -4.96 2.78 6.08
N PHE A 31 -5.17 1.70 5.34
CA PHE A 31 -4.18 0.64 5.19
C PHE A 31 -3.45 0.81 3.85
N VAL A 32 -2.12 0.87 3.90
CA VAL A 32 -1.26 0.91 2.71
C VAL A 32 -0.54 -0.43 2.60
N PHE A 33 -0.86 -1.19 1.56
CA PHE A 33 -0.20 -2.47 1.33
C PHE A 33 1.14 -2.25 0.65
N ARG A 34 2.17 -2.86 1.21
CA ARG A 34 3.53 -2.86 0.71
C ARG A 34 3.89 -4.25 0.23
N ARG A 35 4.66 -4.38 -0.84
CA ARG A 35 5.08 -5.69 -1.34
C ARG A 35 6.47 -5.62 -1.93
N ASP A 36 7.29 -6.63 -1.63
CA ASP A 36 8.62 -6.78 -2.19
C ASP A 36 8.60 -6.61 -3.73
N PRO A 37 9.48 -5.79 -4.32
CA PRO A 37 9.48 -5.50 -5.75
C PRO A 37 9.58 -6.74 -6.65
N GLU A 38 10.28 -7.80 -6.24
CA GLU A 38 10.38 -9.03 -7.03
C GLU A 38 9.07 -9.83 -7.01
N GLU A 39 8.41 -9.89 -5.84
CA GLU A 39 7.08 -10.48 -5.72
C GLU A 39 6.04 -9.67 -6.49
N LEU A 40 6.06 -8.34 -6.35
CA LEU A 40 5.15 -7.45 -7.05
C LEU A 40 5.29 -7.60 -8.57
N LYS A 41 6.52 -7.64 -9.10
CA LYS A 41 6.79 -7.87 -10.53
C LYS A 41 6.13 -9.15 -11.03
N ARG A 42 6.35 -10.28 -10.33
CA ARG A 42 5.75 -11.58 -10.68
C ARG A 42 4.23 -11.53 -10.69
N VAL A 43 3.62 -10.88 -9.70
CA VAL A 43 2.16 -10.72 -9.62
C VAL A 43 1.63 -9.88 -10.79
N LEU A 44 2.29 -8.78 -11.14
CA LEU A 44 1.85 -7.91 -12.25
C LEU A 44 2.03 -8.60 -13.61
N GLU A 45 3.12 -9.32 -13.83
CA GLU A 45 3.35 -10.12 -15.04
C GLU A 45 2.31 -11.24 -15.18
N SER A 46 1.93 -11.90 -14.07
CA SER A 46 0.87 -12.93 -14.07
C SER A 46 -0.52 -12.38 -14.45
N ARG A 47 -0.72 -11.06 -14.29
CA ARG A 47 -1.95 -10.35 -14.69
C ARG A 47 -1.90 -9.87 -16.15
N SER A 48 -0.89 -10.27 -16.91
CA SER A 48 -0.68 -9.89 -18.32
C SER A 48 -0.53 -8.38 -18.52
N TYR A 49 0.05 -7.68 -17.55
CA TYR A 49 0.38 -6.26 -17.71
C TYR A 49 1.57 -6.12 -18.67
N ASN A 50 1.58 -5.07 -19.49
CA ASN A 50 2.71 -4.79 -20.36
C ASN A 50 3.94 -4.32 -19.54
N GLU A 51 5.14 -4.42 -20.12
CA GLU A 51 6.38 -4.10 -19.42
C GLU A 51 6.42 -2.67 -18.86
N THR A 52 5.89 -1.70 -19.61
CA THR A 52 5.83 -0.30 -19.18
C THR A 52 4.99 -0.14 -17.92
N LYS A 53 3.80 -0.74 -17.88
CA LYS A 53 2.90 -0.66 -16.72
C LYS A 53 3.48 -1.40 -15.52
N VAL A 54 4.17 -2.52 -15.74
CA VAL A 54 4.92 -3.22 -14.68
C VAL A 54 6.00 -2.30 -14.11
N ALA A 55 6.81 -1.67 -14.96
CA ALA A 55 7.87 -0.76 -14.52
C ALA A 55 7.33 0.44 -13.73
N GLU A 56 6.25 1.07 -14.20
CA GLU A 56 5.59 2.19 -13.50
C GLU A 56 5.11 1.79 -12.09
N ASN A 57 4.48 0.62 -11.95
CA ASN A 57 3.99 0.15 -10.64
C ASN A 57 5.16 -0.21 -9.71
N LEU A 58 6.25 -0.76 -10.24
CA LEU A 58 7.46 -1.04 -9.46
C LEU A 58 8.14 0.26 -9.00
N ALA A 59 8.16 1.31 -9.83
CA ALA A 59 8.63 2.64 -9.45
C ALA A 59 7.83 3.18 -8.28
N ALA A 60 6.51 3.12 -8.39
CA ALA A 60 5.60 3.68 -7.42
C ALA A 60 5.76 2.99 -6.05
N GLU A 61 5.97 1.67 -6.06
CA GLU A 61 6.24 0.91 -4.84
C GLU A 61 7.62 1.22 -4.24
N LEU A 62 8.65 1.34 -5.09
CA LEU A 62 10.02 1.65 -4.67
C LEU A 62 10.15 3.05 -4.07
N LEU A 63 9.40 4.01 -4.59
CA LEU A 63 9.41 5.42 -4.17
C LEU A 63 8.33 5.74 -3.12
N ASP A 64 7.69 4.71 -2.54
CA ASP A 64 6.67 4.86 -1.50
C ASP A 64 5.50 5.77 -1.90
N VAL A 65 5.15 5.85 -3.19
CA VAL A 65 4.20 6.87 -3.70
C VAL A 65 2.84 6.76 -3.00
N CYS A 66 2.27 5.56 -2.92
CA CYS A 66 0.98 5.35 -2.27
C CYS A 66 1.03 5.64 -0.75
N LEU A 67 2.15 5.35 -0.10
CA LEU A 67 2.35 5.65 1.32
C LEU A 67 2.42 7.17 1.53
N TYR A 68 3.25 7.84 0.73
CA TYR A 68 3.43 9.28 0.77
C TYR A 68 2.10 10.02 0.59
N ASP A 69 1.32 9.64 -0.42
CA ASP A 69 0.02 10.28 -0.70
C ASP A 69 -0.98 10.04 0.45
N ALA A 70 -1.01 8.82 1.01
CA ALA A 70 -1.86 8.50 2.15
C ALA A 70 -1.48 9.33 3.40
N VAL A 71 -0.18 9.39 3.74
CA VAL A 71 0.31 10.16 4.89
C VAL A 71 0.05 11.65 4.69
N ARG A 72 0.32 12.17 3.49
CA ARG A 72 0.10 13.57 3.14
C ARG A 72 -1.36 13.98 3.30
N LYS A 73 -2.32 13.11 2.98
CA LYS A 73 -3.74 13.42 3.08
C LYS A 73 -4.34 13.16 4.47
N TYR A 74 -4.04 12.01 5.07
CA TYR A 74 -4.73 11.53 6.27
C TYR A 74 -3.94 11.74 7.57
N GLY A 75 -2.65 12.03 7.46
CA GLY A 75 -1.74 12.13 8.59
C GLY A 75 -1.24 10.76 9.07
N VAL A 76 -0.07 10.77 9.72
CA VAL A 76 0.62 9.55 10.18
C VAL A 76 -0.21 8.72 11.16
N ASP A 77 -1.06 9.36 11.98
CA ASP A 77 -1.83 8.70 13.02
C ASP A 77 -2.96 7.79 12.47
N LYS A 78 -3.41 8.06 11.24
CA LYS A 78 -4.49 7.32 10.58
C LYS A 78 -3.98 6.25 9.62
N VAL A 79 -2.70 6.29 9.25
CA VAL A 79 -2.12 5.40 8.24
C VAL A 79 -1.43 4.21 8.91
N CYS A 80 -1.65 3.03 8.37
CA CYS A 80 -0.97 1.81 8.76
C CYS A 80 -0.44 1.09 7.53
N GLU A 81 0.84 0.83 7.49
CA GLU A 81 1.45 -0.03 6.49
C GLU A 81 1.27 -1.50 6.85
N ILE A 82 1.01 -2.31 5.83
CA ILE A 82 0.98 -3.76 5.92
C ILE A 82 1.87 -4.31 4.81
N ASP A 83 2.99 -4.90 5.19
CA ASP A 83 3.80 -5.69 4.27
C ASP A 83 3.05 -7.00 3.97
N VAL A 84 2.64 -7.18 2.72
CA VAL A 84 1.92 -8.37 2.24
C VAL A 84 2.85 -9.36 1.53
N THR A 85 4.16 -9.16 1.59
CA THR A 85 5.17 -10.05 1.01
C THR A 85 5.08 -11.43 1.63
N SER A 86 4.96 -12.46 0.78
CA SER A 86 4.90 -13.87 1.17
C SER A 86 3.78 -14.23 2.17
N LYS A 87 2.76 -13.37 2.32
CA LYS A 87 1.60 -13.61 3.19
C LYS A 87 0.41 -14.11 2.39
N SER A 88 -0.34 -15.03 3.00
CA SER A 88 -1.67 -15.41 2.55
C SER A 88 -2.69 -14.29 2.82
N VAL A 89 -3.84 -14.36 2.15
CA VAL A 89 -4.95 -13.42 2.37
C VAL A 89 -5.42 -13.47 3.83
N ASP A 90 -5.50 -14.66 4.41
CA ASP A 90 -5.96 -14.83 5.80
C ASP A 90 -5.02 -14.16 6.81
N GLU A 91 -3.70 -14.26 6.60
CA GLU A 91 -2.71 -13.57 7.43
C GLU A 91 -2.83 -12.05 7.34
N VAL A 92 -3.03 -11.52 6.13
CA VAL A 92 -3.22 -10.07 5.92
C VAL A 92 -4.53 -9.59 6.56
N VAL A 93 -5.61 -10.34 6.39
CA VAL A 93 -6.91 -10.02 7.00
C VAL A 93 -6.81 -10.05 8.53
N GLN A 94 -6.13 -11.03 9.11
CA GLN A 94 -5.93 -11.09 10.55
C GLN A 94 -5.12 -9.87 11.05
N GLU A 95 -4.07 -9.47 10.33
CA GLU A 95 -3.29 -8.28 10.68
C GLU A 95 -4.11 -7.00 10.63
N ILE A 96 -4.98 -6.84 9.64
CA ILE A 96 -5.94 -5.72 9.57
C ILE A 96 -6.88 -5.73 10.77
N LEU A 97 -7.45 -6.90 11.10
CA LEU A 97 -8.37 -7.05 12.23
C LEU A 97 -7.68 -6.75 13.57
N ASP A 98 -6.42 -7.16 13.74
CA ASP A 98 -5.66 -6.88 14.97
C ASP A 98 -5.46 -5.37 15.15
N VAL A 99 -5.17 -4.64 14.06
CA VAL A 99 -5.06 -3.18 14.10
C VAL A 99 -6.41 -2.52 14.39
N LEU A 100 -7.50 -2.99 13.76
CA LEU A 100 -8.85 -2.46 13.98
C LEU A 100 -9.32 -2.69 15.43
N ASN A 101 -8.98 -3.82 16.03
CA ASN A 101 -9.35 -4.17 17.41
C ASN A 101 -8.38 -3.59 18.46
N GLY A 102 -7.35 -2.85 18.04
CA GLY A 102 -6.33 -2.29 18.94
C GLY A 102 -5.41 -3.33 19.57
N LEU A 103 -5.33 -4.54 19.01
CA LEU A 103 -4.40 -5.60 19.41
C LEU A 103 -3.00 -5.35 18.83
N ARG A 104 -2.89 -4.49 17.81
CA ARG A 104 -1.65 -4.11 17.16
C ARG A 104 -1.62 -2.61 16.87
N GLU A 105 -0.47 -1.98 17.13
CA GLU A 105 -0.27 -0.57 16.83
C GLU A 105 -0.15 -0.32 15.32
N ARG A 106 -0.61 0.86 14.89
CA ARG A 106 -0.40 1.36 13.53
C ARG A 106 1.06 1.71 13.36
N ARG A 107 1.65 1.30 12.23
CA ARG A 107 3.07 1.54 11.95
C ARG A 107 3.24 2.02 10.53
N ILE A 108 4.19 2.93 10.35
CA ILE A 108 4.70 3.42 9.07
C ILE A 108 6.22 3.27 9.05
N GLY A 109 6.83 3.24 7.88
CA GLY A 109 8.25 2.98 7.68
C GLY A 109 8.65 1.55 8.06
N ILE A 110 7.78 0.56 7.84
CA ILE A 110 8.07 -0.84 8.20
C ILE A 110 8.97 -1.56 7.19
N VAL A 111 9.10 -1.00 5.99
CA VAL A 111 9.93 -1.51 4.89
C VAL A 111 10.62 -0.34 4.18
N ASP A 112 11.84 -0.57 3.72
CA ASP A 112 12.56 0.30 2.79
C ASP A 112 13.08 -0.55 1.63
N TRP A 113 12.36 -0.50 0.51
CA TRP A 113 12.71 -1.28 -0.68
C TRP A 113 13.91 -0.70 -1.41
N LEU A 114 14.16 0.59 -1.26
CA LEU A 114 15.27 1.27 -1.91
C LEU A 114 16.59 0.85 -1.25
N GLU A 115 16.65 0.92 0.08
CA GLU A 115 17.78 0.41 0.86
C GLU A 115 18.01 -1.09 0.59
N LYS A 116 16.92 -1.89 0.58
CA LYS A 116 17.02 -3.32 0.28
C LYS A 116 17.66 -3.58 -1.09
N LEU A 117 17.14 -2.97 -2.17
CA LEU A 117 17.64 -3.21 -3.52
C LEU A 117 19.05 -2.64 -3.74
N GLU A 118 19.39 -1.54 -3.07
CA GLU A 118 20.76 -1.00 -3.06
C GLU A 118 21.73 -1.99 -2.42
N SER A 119 21.37 -2.54 -1.26
CA SER A 119 22.20 -3.53 -0.55
C SER A 119 22.38 -4.84 -1.34
N GLU A 120 21.39 -5.21 -2.15
CA GLU A 120 21.45 -6.39 -3.04
C GLU A 120 22.15 -6.11 -4.38
N GLY A 121 22.52 -4.86 -4.67
CA GLY A 121 23.13 -4.46 -5.94
C GLY A 121 22.17 -4.52 -7.14
N LYS A 122 20.86 -4.55 -6.89
CA LYS A 122 19.80 -4.70 -7.91
C LYS A 122 19.11 -3.38 -8.26
N LEU A 123 19.37 -2.31 -7.51
CA LEU A 123 18.68 -1.02 -7.67
C LEU A 123 18.71 -0.50 -9.12
N GLU A 124 19.85 -0.60 -9.81
CA GLU A 124 19.97 -0.16 -11.20
C GLU A 124 19.03 -0.91 -12.15
N GLU A 125 18.71 -2.18 -11.91
CA GLU A 125 17.82 -2.95 -12.77
C GLU A 125 16.39 -2.41 -12.75
N TYR A 126 15.98 -1.88 -11.59
CA TYR A 126 14.69 -1.24 -11.40
C TYR A 126 14.71 0.20 -11.91
N LEU A 127 15.82 0.93 -11.76
CA LEU A 127 15.92 2.32 -12.19
C LEU A 127 16.15 2.52 -13.69
N ARG A 128 16.78 1.58 -14.40
CA ARG A 128 17.09 1.68 -15.85
C ARG A 128 15.86 1.81 -16.76
N ARG A 129 14.67 1.60 -16.22
CA ARG A 129 13.39 1.66 -16.94
C ARG A 129 12.63 2.99 -16.71
N PHE A 130 13.22 3.93 -15.97
CA PHE A 130 12.72 5.30 -15.78
C PHE A 130 13.46 6.31 -16.66
#